data_AF-A0A6L5G0G3-F1
#
_entry.id   AF-A0A6L5G0G3-F1
#
_cell.length_a   1.000
_cell.length_b   1.000
_cell.length_c   1.000
_cell.angle_alpha   90.00
_cell.angle_beta   90.00
_cell.angle_gamma   90.00
#
_symmetry.space_group_name_H-M   'P 1'
#
loop_
_entity.id
_entity.type
_entity.pdbx_description
1 polymer ?
#
loop_
_entity_poly.entity_id
_entity_poly.type
_entity_poly.pdbx_seq_one_letter_code
_entity_poly.pdbx_strand_id
1 'polypeptide(L)'
;AENGTTSFADQLGSEDEHLENLEYRASLAPEMGKLPERERRILYLRFYKGLTQSEIADRLGISQMHVSRLLNRTLMHLREALEEE
;
A
#
# COMPACT_ATOMS: atom_id res chain seq x y z
N ALA A 1 27.68 -6.54 -2.99
CA ALA A 1 27.58 -5.39 -2.06
C ALA A 1 26.26 -4.71 -2.32
N GLU A 2 25.37 -4.74 -1.33
CA GLU A 2 24.41 -3.69 -0.96
C GLU A 2 23.49 -3.15 -2.09
N ASN A 3 22.49 -3.93 -2.52
CA ASN A 3 21.31 -3.35 -3.16
C ASN A 3 20.41 -2.81 -2.04
N GLY A 4 20.62 -1.53 -1.70
CA GLY A 4 19.83 -0.81 -0.71
C GLY A 4 18.35 -0.87 -1.08
N THR A 5 17.63 -1.79 -0.44
CA THR A 5 16.19 -1.69 -0.35
C THR A 5 15.95 -0.59 0.66
N THR A 6 15.87 0.65 0.19
CA THR A 6 15.35 1.75 1.00
C THR A 6 13.92 1.35 1.34
N SER A 7 13.75 0.80 2.55
CA SER A 7 12.45 0.54 3.11
C SER A 7 11.73 1.88 3.17
N PHE A 8 10.42 1.89 2.91
CA PHE A 8 9.57 3.08 3.09
C PHE A 8 9.73 3.71 4.49
N ALA A 9 10.28 2.95 5.45
CA ALA A 9 10.62 3.39 6.79
C ALA A 9 11.98 4.12 6.95
N ASP A 10 12.89 4.10 5.97
CA ASP A 10 14.25 4.67 6.10
C ASP A 10 14.35 6.16 5.72
N GLN A 11 13.25 6.78 5.28
CA GLN A 11 13.14 8.24 5.07
C GLN A 11 12.37 8.92 6.21
N LEU A 12 12.62 8.50 7.45
CA LEU A 12 12.09 9.21 8.61
C LEU A 12 13.09 10.32 8.99
N GLY A 13 12.97 11.47 8.31
CA GLY A 13 13.64 12.72 8.67
C GLY A 13 12.97 13.42 9.85
N SER A 14 13.27 14.71 10.04
CA SER A 14 13.02 15.58 11.23
C SER A 14 11.74 15.33 12.04
N GLU A 15 11.71 15.74 13.32
CA GLU A 15 10.56 15.56 14.24
C GLU A 15 9.19 15.93 13.64
N ASP A 16 9.14 16.96 12.79
CA ASP A 16 7.92 17.36 12.04
C ASP A 16 7.48 16.31 11.00
N GLU A 17 8.43 15.71 10.27
CA GLU A 17 8.18 14.63 9.29
C GLU A 17 7.77 13.33 9.99
N HIS A 18 8.32 13.04 11.17
CA HIS A 18 7.86 11.94 12.02
C HIS A 18 6.41 12.12 12.49
N LEU A 19 6.04 13.35 12.88
CA LEU A 19 4.70 13.67 13.35
C LEU A 19 3.68 13.61 12.20
N GLU A 20 4.00 14.20 11.05
CA GLU A 20 3.20 14.13 9.83
C GLU A 20 3.00 12.67 9.38
N ASN A 21 4.05 11.84 9.44
CA ASN A 21 3.94 10.41 9.15
C ASN A 21 3.06 9.66 10.17
N LEU A 22 3.07 10.06 11.44
CA LEU A 22 2.23 9.44 12.47
C LEU A 22 0.75 9.77 12.24
N GLU A 23 0.44 11.02 11.94
CA GLU A 23 -0.91 11.49 11.60
C GLU A 23 -1.43 10.78 10.35
N TYR A 24 -0.65 10.75 9.28
CA TYR A 24 -1.03 10.04 8.04
C TYR A 24 -1.27 8.54 8.27
N ARG A 25 -0.48 7.90 9.14
CA ARG A 25 -0.68 6.49 9.51
C ARG A 25 -1.94 6.29 10.35
N ALA A 26 -2.27 7.24 11.22
CA ALA A 26 -3.48 7.20 12.04
C ALA A 26 -4.74 7.32 11.16
N SER A 27 -4.73 8.19 10.15
CA SER A 27 -5.81 8.36 9.18
C SER A 27 -5.93 7.20 8.19
N LEU A 28 -4.81 6.63 7.74
CA LEU A 28 -4.82 5.53 6.77
C LEU A 28 -5.32 4.20 7.38
N ALA A 29 -5.08 3.95 8.67
CA ALA A 29 -5.40 2.66 9.29
C ALA A 29 -6.92 2.33 9.29
N PRO A 30 -7.83 3.26 9.64
CA PRO A 30 -9.27 3.07 9.46
C PRO A 30 -9.67 2.74 8.03
N GLU A 31 -9.14 3.48 7.04
CA GLU A 31 -9.47 3.27 5.62
C GLU A 31 -9.00 1.90 5.12
N MET A 32 -7.81 1.48 5.52
CA MET A 32 -7.29 0.14 5.26
C MET A 32 -8.20 -0.95 5.86
N GLY A 33 -8.84 -0.68 6.99
CA GLY A 33 -9.81 -1.58 7.64
C GLY A 33 -11.11 -1.76 6.85
N LYS A 34 -11.55 -0.73 6.13
CA LYS A 34 -12.78 -0.73 5.31
C LYS A 34 -12.63 -1.50 3.99
N LEU A 35 -11.40 -1.65 3.50
CA LEU A 35 -11.13 -2.34 2.24
C LEU A 35 -11.60 -3.80 2.24
N PRO A 36 -12.12 -4.33 1.12
CA PRO A 36 -12.36 -5.76 0.97
C PRO A 36 -11.10 -6.60 1.24
N GLU A 37 -11.26 -7.80 1.81
CA GLU A 37 -10.13 -8.67 2.19
C GLU A 37 -9.17 -8.93 1.03
N ARG A 38 -9.71 -9.11 -0.18
CA ARG A 38 -8.93 -9.33 -1.39
C ARG A 38 -8.01 -8.14 -1.70
N GLU A 39 -8.50 -6.92 -1.55
CA GLU A 39 -7.73 -5.70 -1.82
C GLU A 39 -6.65 -5.50 -0.76
N ARG A 40 -6.98 -5.69 0.53
CA ARG A 40 -5.98 -5.69 1.61
C ARG A 40 -4.88 -6.72 1.37
N ARG A 41 -5.25 -7.92 0.91
CA ARG A 41 -4.30 -8.99 0.59
C ARG A 41 -3.38 -8.61 -0.56
N ILE A 42 -3.92 -7.98 -1.61
CA ILE A 42 -3.13 -7.49 -2.75
C ILE A 42 -2.15 -6.39 -2.30
N LEU A 43 -2.59 -5.43 -1.49
CA LEU A 43 -1.71 -4.40 -0.92
C LEU A 43 -0.59 -4.99 -0.07
N TYR A 44 -0.92 -5.96 0.80
CA TYR A 44 0.07 -6.66 1.60
C TYR A 44 1.11 -7.37 0.74
N LEU A 45 0.67 -8.12 -0.28
CA LEU A 45 1.60 -8.81 -1.17
C LEU A 45 2.46 -7.82 -1.97
N ARG A 46 1.88 -6.71 -2.42
CA ARG A 46 2.57 -5.71 -3.25
C ARG A 46 3.60 -4.90 -2.47
N PHE A 47 3.19 -4.33 -1.34
CA PHE A 47 3.97 -3.31 -0.63
C PHE A 47 4.74 -3.88 0.56
N TYR A 48 4.20 -4.89 1.24
CA TYR A 48 4.88 -5.51 2.38
C TYR A 48 5.75 -6.71 1.97
N LYS A 49 5.25 -7.55 1.05
CA LYS A 49 6.03 -8.68 0.51
C LYS A 49 6.85 -8.35 -0.74
N GLY A 50 6.67 -7.16 -1.31
CA GLY A 50 7.44 -6.70 -2.47
C GLY A 50 7.16 -7.46 -3.78
N LEU A 51 6.07 -8.23 -3.86
CA LEU A 51 5.77 -9.02 -5.05
C LEU A 51 5.39 -8.12 -6.24
N THR A 52 5.72 -8.57 -7.43
CA THR A 52 5.25 -7.99 -8.69
C THR A 52 3.77 -8.30 -8.91
N GLN A 53 3.10 -7.54 -9.77
CA GLN A 53 1.69 -7.79 -10.07
C GLN A 53 1.47 -9.15 -10.74
N SER A 54 2.44 -9.65 -11.51
CA SER A 54 2.39 -10.99 -12.12
C SER A 54 2.50 -12.09 -11.06
N GLU A 55 3.44 -11.99 -10.12
CA GLU A 55 3.55 -12.97 -9.02
C GLU A 55 2.31 -12.97 -8.11
N ILE A 56 1.70 -11.81 -7.90
CA ILE A 56 0.41 -11.71 -7.18
C ILE A 56 -0.70 -12.37 -7.99
N ALA A 57 -0.73 -12.17 -9.31
CA ALA A 57 -1.71 -12.74 -10.21
C ALA A 57 -1.66 -14.27 -10.18
N ASP A 58 -0.46 -14.85 -10.32
CA ASP A 58 -0.22 -16.28 -10.23
C ASP A 58 -0.66 -16.84 -8.88
N ARG A 59 -0.31 -16.15 -7.78
CA ARG A 59 -0.66 -16.57 -6.42
C ARG A 59 -2.17 -16.54 -6.14
N LEU A 60 -2.89 -15.60 -6.76
CA LEU A 60 -4.33 -15.39 -6.52
C LEU A 60 -5.22 -16.02 -7.61
N GLY A 61 -4.63 -16.71 -8.60
CA GLY A 61 -5.37 -17.36 -9.68
C GLY A 61 -6.19 -16.38 -10.54
N ILE A 62 -5.69 -15.16 -10.75
CA ILE A 62 -6.32 -14.15 -11.63
C ILE A 62 -5.30 -13.55 -12.59
N SER A 63 -5.76 -12.79 -13.58
CA SER A 63 -4.85 -12.11 -14.50
C SER A 63 -4.13 -10.94 -13.84
N GLN A 64 -2.89 -10.67 -14.29
CA GLN A 64 -2.13 -9.49 -13.87
C GLN A 64 -2.89 -8.17 -14.16
N MET A 65 -3.64 -8.12 -15.27
CA MET A 65 -4.51 -7.00 -15.58
C MET A 65 -5.60 -6.79 -14.51
N HIS A 66 -6.18 -7.87 -13.97
CA HIS A 66 -7.14 -7.77 -12.88
C HIS A 66 -6.47 -7.26 -11.59
N VAL A 67 -5.28 -7.76 -11.25
CA VAL A 67 -4.49 -7.24 -10.12
C VAL A 67 -4.20 -5.75 -10.28
N SER A 68 -3.78 -5.32 -11.48
CA SER A 68 -3.52 -3.91 -11.81
C SER A 68 -4.76 -3.03 -11.58
N ARG A 69 -5.93 -3.46 -12.07
CA ARG A 69 -7.18 -2.71 -11.90
C ARG A 69 -7.59 -2.61 -10.43
N LEU A 70 -7.45 -3.70 -9.67
CA LEU A 70 -7.73 -3.69 -8.23
C LEU A 70 -6.79 -2.72 -7.51
N LEU A 71 -5.48 -2.81 -7.74
CA LEU A 71 -4.50 -1.90 -7.13
C LEU A 71 -4.83 -0.43 -7.43
N ASN A 72 -5.06 -0.08 -8.70
CA ASN A 72 -5.37 1.30 -9.06
C ASN A 72 -6.64 1.81 -8.37
N ARG A 73 -7.72 1.02 -8.40
CA ARG A 73 -8.98 1.41 -7.74
C ARG A 73 -8.81 1.56 -6.23
N THR A 74 -8.14 0.61 -5.59
CA THR A 74 -7.91 0.64 -4.14
C THR A 74 -7.06 1.84 -3.74
N LEU A 75 -5.99 2.14 -4.48
CA LEU A 75 -5.12 3.30 -4.18
C LEU A 75 -5.83 4.64 -4.42
N MET A 76 -6.68 4.72 -5.44
CA MET A 76 -7.52 5.90 -5.69
C MET A 76 -8.51 6.12 -4.55
N HIS A 77 -9.21 5.07 -4.11
CA HIS A 77 -10.13 5.15 -2.98
C HIS A 77 -9.44 5.55 -1.67
N LEU A 78 -8.26 4.98 -1.38
CA LEU A 78 -7.48 5.37 -0.20
C LEU A 78 -7.00 6.82 -0.28
N ARG A 79 -6.66 7.32 -1.47
CA ARG A 79 -6.28 8.72 -1.67
C ARG A 79 -7.47 9.65 -1.43
N GLU A 80 -8.61 9.38 -2.06
CA GLU A 80 -9.83 10.18 -1.90
C GLU A 80 -10.26 10.25 -0.43
N ALA A 81 -10.24 9.12 0.27
CA ALA A 81 -10.61 9.07 1.68
C ALA A 81 -9.67 9.86 2.62
N LEU A 82 -8.41 10.10 2.21
CA LEU A 82 -7.45 10.91 2.97
C LEU A 82 -7.46 12.39 2.56
N GLU A 83 -8.04 12.73 1.41
CA GLU A 83 -8.23 14.11 0.95
C GLU A 83 -9.55 14.72 1.47
N GLU A 84 -10.50 13.89 1.94
CA GLU A 84 -11.77 14.31 2.53
C GLU A 84 -11.69 14.60 4.06
N GLU A 85 -10.50 14.49 4.66
CA GLU A 85 -10.21 14.80 6.07
C GLU A 85 -9.74 16.25 6.26
#